data_AF-A0A9Q3IFV0-F1
#
_entry.id   AF-A0A9Q3IFV0-F1
#
_cell.length_a   1.000
_cell.length_b   1.000
_cell.length_c   1.000
_cell.angle_alpha   90.00
_cell.angle_beta   90.00
_cell.angle_gamma   90.00
#
_symmetry.space_group_name_H-M   'P 1'
#
loop_
_entity.id
_entity.type
_entity.pdbx_description
1 polymer ?
#
loop_
_entity_poly.entity_id
_entity_poly.type
_entity_poly.pdbx_seq_one_letter_code
_entity_poly.pdbx_strand_id
1 'polypeptide(L)'
;MLEKGWNARLPEDTLRKDLSESQRKACSFKVMLDKVKHHAKQISLIKPYQPTDKELFPLRNPTPLTVPPVEQDEDKKIKKVIKERRLRGKNQREYLVRYRNPVHEDEWLVESEIPDSDKLLRRFRHERRPQA
;
A
#
# COMPACT_ATOMS: atom_id res chain seq x y z
N MET A 1 -33.55 -11.00 -10.26
CA MET A 1 -32.53 -11.48 -11.21
C MET A 1 -31.20 -11.50 -10.46
N LEU A 2 -30.65 -12.67 -10.13
CA LEU A 2 -29.35 -12.77 -9.45
C LEU A 2 -28.27 -12.94 -10.52
N GLU A 3 -27.47 -11.91 -10.71
CA GLU A 3 -26.33 -11.92 -11.61
C GLU A 3 -25.28 -12.91 -11.10
N LYS A 4 -24.97 -13.90 -11.94
CA LYS A 4 -24.01 -14.97 -11.62
C LYS A 4 -22.59 -14.44 -11.70
N GLY A 5 -22.16 -13.73 -10.65
CA GLY A 5 -20.75 -13.44 -10.41
C GLY A 5 -20.00 -14.71 -10.00
N TRP A 6 -18.78 -14.88 -10.51
CA TRP A 6 -17.85 -15.93 -10.09
C TRP A 6 -17.54 -15.80 -8.58
N ASN A 7 -17.87 -16.82 -7.79
CA ASN A 7 -17.57 -16.84 -6.35
C ASN A 7 -16.39 -17.77 -6.07
N ALA A 8 -15.21 -17.20 -5.87
CA ALA A 8 -13.96 -17.95 -5.66
C ALA A 8 -13.91 -18.75 -4.33
N ARG A 9 -14.90 -18.57 -3.43
CA ARG A 9 -15.00 -19.29 -2.15
C ARG A 9 -16.04 -20.41 -2.15
N LEU A 10 -16.53 -20.80 -3.33
CA LEU A 10 -17.53 -21.85 -3.44
C LEU A 10 -16.91 -23.20 -2.99
N PRO A 11 -17.49 -23.91 -2.01
CA PRO A 11 -16.99 -25.21 -1.58
C PRO A 11 -17.02 -26.21 -2.73
N GLU A 12 -15.94 -26.97 -2.93
CA GLU A 12 -15.80 -27.92 -4.07
C GLU A 12 -16.95 -28.94 -4.13
N ASP A 13 -17.57 -29.25 -2.98
CA ASP A 13 -18.66 -30.21 -2.84
C ASP A 13 -20.02 -29.72 -3.34
N THR A 14 -20.16 -28.43 -3.66
CA THR A 14 -21.42 -27.86 -4.17
C THR A 14 -21.61 -28.03 -5.68
N LEU A 15 -20.56 -28.45 -6.41
CA LEU A 15 -20.66 -28.74 -7.83
C LEU A 15 -21.18 -30.16 -8.03
N ARG A 16 -22.33 -30.28 -8.71
CA ARG A 16 -22.88 -31.59 -9.11
C ARG A 16 -21.85 -32.32 -9.98
N LYS A 17 -21.37 -33.47 -9.51
CA LYS A 17 -20.34 -34.30 -10.18
C LYS A 17 -20.81 -34.82 -11.54
N ASP A 18 -22.12 -34.89 -11.75
CA ASP A 18 -22.72 -35.47 -12.95
C ASP A 18 -22.90 -34.45 -14.09
N LEU A 19 -22.61 -33.16 -13.86
CA LEU A 19 -22.74 -32.13 -14.91
C LEU A 19 -21.63 -32.21 -15.98
N SER A 20 -20.54 -32.91 -15.72
CA SER A 20 -19.43 -33.06 -16.67
C SER A 20 -19.80 -33.89 -17.90
N GLU A 21 -20.80 -34.77 -17.81
CA GLU A 21 -21.21 -35.63 -18.94
C GLU A 21 -22.06 -34.91 -19.99
N SER A 22 -22.70 -33.79 -19.66
CA SER A 22 -23.66 -33.15 -20.57
C SER A 22 -22.99 -32.30 -21.67
N GLN A 23 -21.75 -31.88 -21.48
CA GLN A 23 -21.09 -30.93 -22.39
C GLN A 23 -19.71 -31.48 -22.81
N ARG A 24 -19.61 -32.03 -24.02
CA ARG A 24 -18.39 -32.58 -24.64
C ARG A 24 -17.16 -31.65 -24.50
N LYS A 25 -17.38 -30.34 -24.49
CA LYS A 25 -16.34 -29.30 -24.31
C LYS A 25 -15.79 -29.22 -22.87
N ALA A 26 -16.62 -29.50 -21.86
CA ALA A 26 -16.21 -29.47 -20.46
C ALA A 26 -15.23 -30.62 -20.11
N CYS A 27 -15.47 -31.82 -20.67
CA CYS A 27 -14.53 -32.94 -20.55
C CYS A 27 -13.15 -32.61 -21.15
N SER A 28 -13.13 -31.94 -22.32
CA SER A 28 -11.89 -31.52 -22.96
C SER A 28 -11.11 -30.49 -22.12
N PHE A 29 -11.82 -29.53 -21.52
CA PHE A 29 -11.21 -28.50 -20.67
C PHE A 29 -10.65 -29.09 -19.37
N LYS A 30 -11.35 -30.06 -18.75
CA LYS A 30 -10.87 -30.75 -17.56
C LYS A 30 -9.57 -31.53 -17.82
N VAL A 31 -9.53 -32.31 -18.91
CA VAL A 31 -8.32 -33.04 -19.34
C VAL A 31 -7.16 -32.07 -19.60
N MET A 32 -7.43 -30.93 -20.24
CA MET A 32 -6.42 -29.90 -20.47
C MET A 32 -5.89 -29.33 -19.14
N LEU A 33 -6.77 -28.97 -18.20
CA LEU A 33 -6.37 -28.45 -16.89
C LEU A 33 -5.56 -29.47 -16.08
N ASP A 34 -5.92 -30.74 -16.13
CA ASP A 34 -5.21 -31.78 -15.40
C ASP A 34 -3.80 -32.01 -15.98
N LYS A 35 -3.65 -31.93 -17.31
CA LYS A 35 -2.32 -31.95 -17.96
C LYS A 35 -1.46 -30.75 -17.56
N VAL A 36 -2.02 -29.54 -17.56
CA VAL A 36 -1.31 -28.32 -17.15
C VAL A 36 -0.87 -28.40 -15.69
N LYS A 37 -1.75 -28.87 -14.79
CA LYS A 37 -1.42 -29.06 -13.37
C LYS A 37 -0.33 -30.11 -13.16
N HIS A 38 -0.37 -31.22 -13.89
CA HIS A 38 0.65 -32.26 -13.80
C HIS A 38 2.02 -31.74 -14.25
N HIS A 39 2.06 -31.02 -15.37
CA HIS A 39 3.28 -30.40 -15.89
C HIS A 39 3.81 -29.30 -14.94
N ALA A 40 2.92 -28.46 -14.39
CA ALA A 40 3.28 -27.43 -13.41
C ALA A 40 3.85 -28.02 -12.09
N LYS A 41 3.42 -29.21 -11.69
CA LYS A 41 4.01 -29.92 -10.54
C LYS A 41 5.40 -30.49 -10.83
N GLN A 42 5.66 -30.89 -12.08
CA GLN A 42 6.97 -31.41 -12.48
C GLN A 42 8.01 -30.30 -12.63
N ILE A 43 7.58 -29.11 -13.07
CA ILE A 43 8.45 -27.95 -13.21
C ILE A 43 8.26 -27.07 -11.98
N SER A 44 9.02 -27.34 -10.91
CA SER A 44 9.13 -26.36 -9.83
C SER A 44 9.73 -25.07 -10.41
N LEU A 45 8.88 -24.06 -10.68
CA LEU A 45 9.30 -22.74 -11.16
C LEU A 45 10.18 -22.02 -10.13
N ILE A 46 10.14 -22.48 -8.88
CA ILE A 46 10.95 -21.98 -7.78
C ILE A 46 12.08 -22.97 -7.59
N LYS A 47 13.29 -22.58 -8.00
CA LYS A 47 14.49 -23.33 -7.63
C LYS A 47 14.61 -23.31 -6.10
N PRO A 48 14.76 -24.46 -5.43
CA PRO A 48 14.99 -24.47 -3.99
C PRO A 48 16.28 -23.72 -3.68
N TYR A 49 16.24 -22.87 -2.65
CA TYR A 49 17.43 -22.17 -2.19
C TYR A 49 18.49 -23.19 -1.77
N GLN A 50 19.65 -23.14 -2.42
CA GLN A 50 20.80 -23.94 -2.01
C GLN A 50 21.69 -23.07 -1.10
N PRO A 51 22.00 -23.54 0.12
CA PRO A 51 22.96 -22.85 0.97
C PRO A 51 24.31 -22.76 0.24
N THR A 52 25.03 -21.67 0.47
CA THR A 52 26.33 -21.47 -0.18
C THR A 52 27.30 -22.54 0.29
N ASP A 53 27.75 -23.36 -0.66
CA ASP A 53 28.78 -24.37 -0.41
C ASP A 53 30.15 -23.70 -0.28
N LYS A 54 30.80 -23.89 0.88
CA LYS A 54 32.09 -23.32 1.22
C LYS A 54 33.24 -24.01 0.49
N GLU A 55 33.06 -25.27 0.09
CA GLU A 55 34.09 -26.02 -0.65
C GLU A 55 34.17 -25.55 -2.10
N LEU A 56 33.02 -25.29 -2.73
CA LEU A 56 32.93 -24.76 -4.09
C LEU A 56 33.26 -23.27 -4.17
N PHE A 57 32.98 -22.50 -3.11
CA PHE A 57 33.14 -21.04 -3.10
C PHE A 57 33.83 -20.54 -1.82
N PRO A 58 35.12 -20.86 -1.60
CA PRO A 58 35.83 -20.52 -0.36
C PRO A 58 36.02 -19.01 -0.15
N LEU A 59 35.94 -18.21 -1.22
CA LEU A 59 36.12 -16.75 -1.16
C LEU A 59 34.82 -15.98 -0.86
N ARG A 60 33.66 -16.67 -0.76
CA ARG A 60 32.38 -16.02 -0.43
C ARG A 60 32.30 -15.76 1.07
N ASN A 61 32.73 -14.57 1.48
CA ASN A 61 32.46 -14.05 2.82
C ASN A 61 31.09 -13.36 2.84
N PRO A 62 30.24 -13.60 3.86
CA PRO A 62 28.97 -12.90 3.99
C PRO A 62 29.22 -11.41 4.24
N THR A 63 28.86 -10.56 3.28
CA THR A 63 28.93 -9.11 3.46
C THR A 63 27.90 -8.69 4.51
N PRO A 64 28.26 -7.89 5.52
CA PRO A 64 27.26 -7.33 6.43
C PRO A 64 26.25 -6.50 5.62
N LEU A 65 24.96 -6.73 5.90
CA LEU A 65 23.87 -5.98 5.28
C LEU A 65 24.01 -4.51 5.70
N THR A 66 24.54 -3.68 4.80
CA THR A 66 24.58 -2.24 5.00
C THR A 66 23.22 -1.71 4.62
N VAL A 67 22.40 -1.36 5.61
CA VAL A 67 21.12 -0.70 5.35
C VAL A 67 21.44 0.64 4.69
N PRO A 68 20.85 0.97 3.53
CA PRO A 68 21.05 2.28 2.93
C PRO A 68 20.61 3.36 3.94
N PRO A 69 21.31 4.50 4.01
CA PRO A 69 20.87 5.59 4.87
C PRO A 69 19.44 5.97 4.50
N VAL A 70 18.53 5.81 5.45
CA VAL A 70 17.16 6.33 5.33
C VAL A 70 17.30 7.85 5.32
N GLU A 71 16.78 8.49 4.27
CA GLU A 71 16.70 9.95 4.21
C GLU A 71 15.95 10.42 5.46
N GLN A 72 16.67 11.07 6.37
CA GLN A 72 16.05 11.68 7.54
C GLN A 72 15.23 12.84 7.00
N ASP A 73 13.91 12.83 7.23
CA ASP A 73 13.06 13.96 6.92
C ASP A 73 13.67 15.21 7.57
N GLU A 74 14.18 16.15 6.77
CA GLU A 74 14.68 17.42 7.29
C GLU A 74 13.60 18.08 8.15
N ASP A 75 14.00 18.78 9.21
CA ASP A 75 13.08 19.47 10.12
C ASP A 75 12.16 20.42 9.34
N LYS A 76 10.93 19.97 9.07
CA LYS A 76 9.92 20.68 8.28
C LYS A 76 9.48 21.96 9.00
N LYS A 77 10.17 23.06 8.75
CA LYS A 77 9.86 24.34 9.38
C LYS A 77 8.68 25.03 8.70
N ILE A 78 7.63 25.28 9.47
CA ILE A 78 6.43 25.97 9.01
C ILE A 78 6.67 27.48 8.87
N LYS A 79 6.21 28.07 7.77
CA LYS A 79 6.25 29.53 7.52
C LYS A 79 4.95 30.21 7.93
N LYS A 80 3.80 29.72 7.45
CA LYS A 80 2.48 30.32 7.73
C LYS A 80 1.31 29.36 7.53
N VAL A 81 0.17 29.70 8.12
CA VAL A 81 -1.12 29.04 7.88
C VAL A 81 -1.90 29.82 6.82
N ILE A 82 -2.50 29.14 5.85
CA ILE A 82 -3.19 29.76 4.71
C ILE A 82 -4.71 29.62 4.81
N LYS A 83 -5.20 28.44 5.19
CA LYS A 83 -6.63 28.14 5.26
C LYS A 83 -6.94 27.35 6.52
N GLU A 84 -8.20 27.41 6.92
CA GLU A 84 -8.77 26.52 7.94
C GLU A 84 -9.93 25.75 7.33
N ARG A 85 -10.14 24.50 7.76
CA ARG A 85 -11.34 23.72 7.45
C ARG A 85 -11.81 22.96 8.69
N ARG A 86 -13.11 22.72 8.77
CA ARG A 86 -13.70 21.83 9.78
C ARG A 86 -13.94 20.47 9.15
N LEU A 87 -13.46 19.42 9.80
CA LEU A 87 -13.75 18.05 9.38
C LEU A 87 -15.22 17.73 9.65
N ARG A 88 -15.88 17.06 8.69
CA ARG A 88 -17.24 16.56 8.90
C ARG A 88 -17.19 15.38 9.86
N GLY A 89 -17.99 15.44 10.92
CA GLY A 89 -18.11 14.35 11.90
C GLY A 89 -17.08 14.36 13.04
N LYS A 90 -16.09 15.27 13.03
CA LYS A 90 -15.20 15.51 14.17
C LYS A 90 -15.27 16.98 14.57
N ASN A 91 -15.26 17.26 15.86
CA ASN A 91 -15.23 18.63 16.39
C ASN A 91 -13.80 19.22 16.33
N GLN A 92 -13.07 18.94 15.25
CA GLN A 92 -11.67 19.25 15.06
C GLN A 92 -11.48 20.13 13.83
N ARG A 93 -10.51 21.04 13.91
CA ARG A 93 -10.13 21.93 12.82
C ARG A 93 -8.78 21.48 12.26
N GLU A 94 -8.66 21.54 10.95
CA GLU A 94 -7.40 21.37 10.25
C GLU A 94 -7.00 22.71 9.63
N TYR A 95 -5.71 22.94 9.58
CA TYR A 95 -5.12 24.15 9.07
C TYR A 95 -4.20 23.79 7.91
N LEU A 96 -4.34 24.50 6.78
CA LEU A 96 -3.46 24.33 5.63
C LEU A 96 -2.19 25.12 5.90
N VAL A 97 -1.09 24.40 6.03
CA VAL A 97 0.21 24.92 6.41
C VAL A 97 1.10 25.03 5.19
N ARG A 98 1.81 26.16 5.09
CA ARG A 98 2.89 26.36 4.12
C ARG A 98 4.23 26.32 4.81
N TYR A 99 5.12 25.47 4.30
CA TYR A 99 6.48 25.34 4.78
C TYR A 99 7.38 26.49 4.31
N ARG A 100 8.51 26.66 5.01
CA ARG A 100 9.53 27.66 4.66
C ARG A 100 10.32 27.23 3.43
N ASN A 101 10.62 25.94 3.32
CA ASN A 101 11.28 25.37 2.17
C ASN A 101 10.22 25.06 1.08
N PRO A 102 10.34 25.64 -0.14
CA PRO A 102 9.38 25.42 -1.22
C PRO A 102 9.39 23.99 -1.77
N VAL A 103 10.37 23.16 -1.40
CA VAL A 103 10.39 21.73 -1.74
C VAL A 103 9.23 20.97 -1.08
N HIS A 104 8.81 21.39 0.11
CA HIS A 104 7.69 20.75 0.80
C HIS A 104 6.36 21.37 0.36
N GLU A 105 5.43 20.50 -0.04
CA GLU A 105 4.07 20.89 -0.45
C GLU A 105 3.22 21.35 0.73
N ASP A 106 2.18 22.14 0.45
CA ASP A 106 1.26 22.62 1.47
C ASP A 106 0.43 21.45 2.03
N GLU A 107 0.38 21.31 3.36
CA GLU A 107 -0.22 20.15 4.03
C GLU A 107 -1.33 20.56 5.02
N TRP A 108 -2.36 19.73 5.15
CA TRP A 108 -3.42 19.92 6.15
C TRP A 108 -3.01 19.26 7.45
N LEU A 109 -2.74 20.07 8.47
CA LEU A 109 -2.33 19.59 9.79
C LEU A 109 -3.33 19.96 10.88
N VAL A 110 -3.35 19.15 11.92
CA VAL A 110 -4.09 19.43 13.14
C VAL A 110 -3.31 20.43 14.01
N GLU A 111 -4.01 21.17 14.86
CA GLU A 111 -3.40 22.10 15.83
C GLU A 111 -2.30 21.46 16.72
N SER A 112 -2.42 20.18 17.03
CA SER A 112 -1.45 19.41 17.83
C SER A 112 -0.17 19.05 17.08
N GLU A 113 -0.22 18.99 15.75
CA GLU A 113 0.91 18.58 14.90
C GLU A 113 1.75 19.78 14.47
N ILE A 114 1.24 21.01 14.67
CA ILE A 114 1.90 22.25 14.27
C ILE A 114 2.81 22.74 15.41
N PRO A 115 4.13 22.83 15.20
CA PRO A 115 5.02 23.46 16.16
C PRO A 115 4.69 24.95 16.34
N ASP A 116 4.68 25.45 17.59
CA ASP A 116 4.36 26.85 17.91
C ASP A 116 2.97 27.31 17.36
N SER A 117 1.99 26.39 17.31
CA SER A 117 0.66 26.62 16.70
C SER A 117 -0.02 27.90 17.19
N ASP A 118 0.05 28.21 18.48
CA ASP A 118 -0.48 29.44 19.07
C ASP A 118 -0.05 30.72 18.35
N LYS A 119 1.25 30.85 18.05
CA LYS A 119 1.79 32.07 17.42
C LYS A 119 1.30 32.19 15.99
N LEU A 120 1.31 31.09 15.24
CA LEU A 120 0.91 31.04 13.85
C LEU A 120 -0.60 31.28 13.68
N LEU A 121 -1.41 30.64 14.53
CA LEU A 121 -2.87 30.78 14.50
C LEU A 121 -3.32 32.18 14.93
N ARG A 122 -2.65 32.81 15.90
CA ARG A 122 -2.92 34.20 16.27
C ARG A 122 -2.69 35.16 15.10
N ARG A 123 -1.56 35.01 14.39
CA ARG A 123 -1.25 35.81 13.18
C ARG A 123 -2.29 35.59 12.08
N PHE A 124 -2.62 34.33 11.79
CA PHE A 124 -3.64 33.97 10.80
C PHE A 124 -5.01 34.58 11.12
N ARG A 125 -5.46 34.51 12.38
CA ARG A 125 -6.72 35.12 12.83
C ARG A 125 -6.70 36.64 12.70
N HIS A 126 -5.56 37.28 12.95
CA HIS A 126 -5.40 38.73 12.79
C HIS A 126 -5.48 39.15 11.32
N GLU A 127 -4.79 38.44 10.42
CA GLU A 127 -4.81 38.70 8.97
C GLU A 127 -6.21 38.52 8.35
N ARG A 128 -7.02 37.60 8.90
CA ARG A 128 -8.39 37.35 8.41
C ARG A 128 -9.45 38.31 8.96
N ARG A 129 -9.13 39.19 9.91
CA ARG A 129 -10.09 40.19 10.36
C ARG A 129 -10.33 41.16 9.20
N PRO A 130 -11.59 41.43 8.82
CA PRO A 130 -11.87 42.53 7.91
C PRO A 130 -11.33 43.81 8.56
N GLN A 131 -10.49 44.56 7.84
CA GLN A 131 -10.18 45.93 8.26
C GLN A 131 -11.50 46.69 8.26
N ALA A 132 -11.87 47.20 9.43
CA ALA A 132 -13.05 48.04 9.62
C ALA A 132 -12.82 49.43 9.03
#